data_AF-A0A1Y0IBL9-F1
#
_entry.id   AF-A0A1Y0IBL9-F1
#
_cell.length_a   1.000
_cell.length_b   1.000
_cell.length_c   1.000
_cell.angle_alpha   90.00
_cell.angle_beta   90.00
_cell.angle_gamma   90.00
#
_symmetry.space_group_name_H-M   'P 1'
#
loop_
_entity.id
_entity.type
_entity.pdbx_description
1 polymer ?
#
loop_
_entity_poly.entity_id
_entity_poly.type
_entity_poly.pdbx_seq_one_letter_code
_entity_poly.pdbx_strand_id
1 'polypeptide(L)'
;MSQNDDQDNQKPTISTGKLLTTKPGDLVPEGPQKSFIERATASKEQRRAQQKAERIYYDSELSKLKQTLEHEVASHKTYYEQLTQEKCAKLVREFQGKIDQLHLAQQDAKMESCRLAIEKTDTEIKKIESSQLAEPMKAKLIERLMDNLNKTLDALG
;
A
#
# COMPACT_ATOMS: atom_id res chain seq x y z
N MET A 1 -39.09 34.29 -21.05
CA MET A 1 -38.26 34.77 -22.19
C MET A 1 -37.80 33.50 -22.88
N SER A 2 -38.54 33.00 -23.88
CA SER A 2 -38.37 33.29 -25.33
C SER A 2 -36.97 32.89 -25.80
N GLN A 3 -36.75 32.05 -26.82
CA GLN A 3 -37.59 31.60 -27.94
C GLN A 3 -36.96 30.31 -28.54
N ASN A 4 -37.80 29.57 -29.28
CA ASN A 4 -37.46 28.46 -30.17
C ASN A 4 -36.42 28.87 -31.23
N ASP A 5 -35.75 27.89 -31.85
CA ASP A 5 -35.91 27.65 -33.29
C ASP A 5 -35.33 26.30 -33.71
N ASP A 6 -36.23 25.46 -34.21
CA ASP A 6 -35.99 24.30 -35.07
C ASP A 6 -35.22 24.73 -36.33
N GLN A 7 -34.16 24.00 -36.70
CA GLN A 7 -33.75 23.93 -38.10
C GLN A 7 -33.31 22.52 -38.50
N ASP A 8 -34.30 21.84 -39.05
CA ASP A 8 -34.32 21.22 -40.36
C ASP A 8 -33.19 20.27 -40.81
N ASN A 9 -33.63 19.02 -40.81
CA ASN A 9 -33.11 17.81 -41.41
C ASN A 9 -33.04 17.92 -42.95
N GLN A 10 -31.88 18.22 -43.54
CA GLN A 10 -31.68 18.11 -44.99
C GLN A 10 -31.02 16.77 -45.39
N LYS A 11 -31.89 15.83 -45.71
CA LYS A 11 -31.59 14.59 -46.44
C LYS A 11 -31.31 14.95 -47.91
N PRO A 12 -30.20 14.51 -48.54
CA PRO A 12 -29.97 14.81 -49.94
C PRO A 12 -30.96 14.02 -50.82
N THR A 13 -31.75 14.77 -51.59
CA THR A 13 -32.72 14.28 -52.57
C THR A 13 -32.00 13.55 -53.70
N ILE A 14 -32.22 12.24 -53.83
CA ILE A 14 -31.77 11.46 -54.99
C ILE A 14 -32.69 11.82 -56.16
N SER A 15 -32.17 12.61 -57.09
CA SER A 15 -32.82 12.86 -58.38
C SER A 15 -32.82 11.56 -59.19
N THR A 16 -33.98 10.93 -59.28
CA THR A 16 -34.24 9.79 -60.18
C THR A 16 -34.40 10.32 -61.61
N GLY A 17 -33.27 10.58 -62.26
CA GLY A 17 -33.20 11.00 -63.65
C GLY A 17 -33.09 9.81 -64.60
N LYS A 18 -34.24 9.45 -65.20
CA LYS A 18 -34.46 8.72 -66.47
C LYS A 18 -33.87 7.31 -66.63
N LEU A 19 -34.79 6.33 -66.59
CA LEU A 19 -34.71 5.11 -67.40
C LEU A 19 -34.49 5.49 -68.88
N LEU A 20 -33.38 5.06 -69.46
CA LEU A 20 -33.21 4.91 -70.91
C LEU A 20 -33.14 3.41 -71.21
N THR A 21 -34.21 2.92 -71.83
CA THR A 21 -34.33 1.54 -72.31
C THR A 21 -33.85 1.40 -73.75
N THR A 22 -33.48 0.17 -74.13
CA THR A 22 -33.13 -0.39 -75.47
C THR A 22 -31.62 -0.35 -75.81
N LYS A 23 -30.92 -1.43 -76.19
CA LYS A 23 -31.19 -2.85 -76.56
C LYS A 23 -29.89 -3.68 -76.33
N PRO A 24 -29.93 -5.03 -76.34
CA PRO A 24 -28.76 -5.89 -76.11
C PRO A 24 -27.93 -6.06 -77.39
N GLY A 25 -26.62 -5.88 -77.29
CA GLY A 25 -25.65 -6.09 -78.38
C GLY A 25 -24.47 -5.12 -78.29
N ASP A 26 -23.34 -5.65 -77.83
CA ASP A 26 -21.96 -5.19 -78.01
C ASP A 26 -21.66 -3.68 -77.92
N LEU A 27 -21.31 -3.22 -76.71
CA LEU A 27 -20.23 -2.24 -76.54
C LEU A 27 -19.51 -2.58 -75.23
N VAL A 28 -18.39 -3.30 -75.34
CA VAL A 28 -17.36 -3.28 -74.29
C VAL A 28 -17.02 -1.80 -74.08
N PRO A 29 -17.12 -1.23 -72.86
CA PRO A 29 -16.70 0.15 -72.65
C PRO A 29 -15.16 0.15 -72.63
N GLU A 30 -14.52 0.15 -73.80
CA GLU A 30 -13.08 0.40 -73.95
C GLU A 30 -12.81 1.91 -73.94
N GLY A 31 -13.16 2.55 -72.83
CA GLY A 31 -13.06 4.00 -72.69
C GLY A 31 -12.66 4.47 -71.29
N PRO A 32 -12.48 5.80 -71.09
CA PRO A 32 -11.93 6.44 -69.88
C PRO A 32 -12.61 6.06 -68.54
N GLN A 33 -13.81 5.47 -68.60
CA GLN A 33 -14.57 5.01 -67.44
C GLN A 33 -14.02 3.71 -66.83
N LYS A 34 -13.49 2.75 -67.61
CA LYS A 34 -12.83 1.54 -67.06
C LYS A 34 -11.57 1.91 -66.26
N SER A 35 -10.74 2.80 -66.82
CA SER A 35 -9.52 3.27 -66.15
C SER A 35 -9.78 4.12 -64.90
N PHE A 36 -10.96 4.72 -64.78
CA PHE A 36 -11.38 5.42 -63.56
C PHE A 36 -11.79 4.44 -62.46
N ILE A 37 -12.56 3.40 -62.82
CA ILE A 37 -12.99 2.35 -61.89
C ILE A 37 -11.78 1.57 -61.35
N GLU A 38 -10.84 1.19 -62.22
CA GLU A 38 -9.62 0.48 -61.82
C GLU A 38 -8.72 1.30 -60.89
N ARG A 39 -8.59 2.61 -61.13
CA ARG A 39 -7.87 3.52 -60.22
C ARG A 39 -8.57 3.65 -58.87
N ALA A 40 -9.91 3.70 -58.87
CA ALA A 40 -10.69 3.76 -57.65
C ALA A 40 -10.62 2.46 -56.83
N THR A 41 -10.60 1.29 -57.49
CA THR A 41 -10.44 -0.01 -56.80
C THR A 41 -9.03 -0.16 -56.24
N ALA A 42 -7.98 0.18 -57.00
CA ALA A 42 -6.61 0.16 -56.53
C ALA A 42 -6.39 1.11 -55.33
N SER A 43 -6.98 2.31 -55.37
CA SER A 43 -6.93 3.26 -54.25
C SER A 43 -7.63 2.72 -52.99
N LYS A 44 -8.77 2.03 -53.14
CA LYS A 44 -9.48 1.38 -52.03
C LYS A 44 -8.67 0.22 -51.43
N GLU A 45 -8.04 -0.59 -52.27
CA GLU A 45 -7.18 -1.70 -51.82
C GLU A 45 -5.95 -1.18 -51.08
N GLN A 46 -5.31 -0.13 -51.59
CA GLN A 46 -4.19 0.53 -50.93
C GLN A 46 -4.59 1.09 -49.55
N ARG A 47 -5.75 1.76 -49.44
CA ARG A 47 -6.25 2.26 -48.15
C ARG A 47 -6.53 1.12 -47.17
N ARG A 48 -7.10 0.00 -47.62
CA ARG A 48 -7.31 -1.19 -46.77
C ARG A 48 -6.00 -1.79 -46.30
N ALA A 49 -4.99 -1.86 -47.18
CA ALA A 49 -3.66 -2.35 -46.83
C ALA A 49 -2.98 -1.44 -45.78
N GLN A 50 -3.08 -0.12 -45.93
CA GLN A 50 -2.59 0.86 -44.97
C GLN A 50 -3.28 0.71 -43.60
N GLN A 51 -4.61 0.64 -43.58
CA GLN A 51 -5.37 0.43 -42.34
C GLN A 51 -5.01 -0.88 -41.64
N LYS A 52 -4.76 -1.95 -42.41
CA LYS A 52 -4.32 -3.23 -41.85
C LYS A 52 -2.93 -3.12 -41.23
N ALA A 53 -2.00 -2.42 -41.89
CA ALA A 53 -0.65 -2.20 -41.38
C ALA A 53 -0.66 -1.33 -40.11
N GLU A 54 -1.43 -0.24 -40.09
CA GLU A 54 -1.63 0.62 -38.92
C GLU A 54 -2.22 -0.17 -37.75
N ARG A 55 -3.25 -0.99 -38.00
CA ARG A 55 -3.84 -1.84 -36.97
C ARG A 55 -2.82 -2.80 -36.37
N ILE A 56 -2.01 -3.46 -37.21
CA ILE A 56 -0.95 -4.38 -36.75
C ILE A 56 0.09 -3.62 -35.90
N TYR A 57 0.47 -2.41 -36.32
CA TYR A 57 1.39 -1.57 -35.57
C TYR A 57 0.85 -1.21 -34.19
N TYR A 58 -0.40 -0.71 -34.13
CA TYR A 58 -1.02 -0.34 -32.85
C TYR A 58 -1.27 -1.55 -31.93
N ASP A 59 -1.68 -2.69 -32.48
CA ASP A 59 -1.84 -3.93 -31.70
C ASP A 59 -0.49 -4.36 -31.07
N SER A 60 0.62 -4.23 -31.81
CA SER A 60 1.96 -4.50 -31.30
C SER A 60 2.37 -3.54 -30.18
N GLU A 61 2.17 -2.22 -30.36
CA GLU A 61 2.51 -1.23 -29.33
C GLU A 61 1.65 -1.40 -28.07
N LEU A 62 0.35 -1.72 -28.22
CA LEU A 62 -0.51 -2.05 -27.09
C LEU A 62 -0.03 -3.29 -26.33
N SER A 63 0.43 -4.32 -27.05
CA SER A 63 0.97 -5.53 -26.42
C SER A 63 2.25 -5.23 -25.63
N LYS A 64 3.14 -4.38 -26.15
CA LYS A 64 4.35 -3.96 -25.44
C LYS A 64 4.00 -3.18 -24.18
N LEU A 65 3.10 -2.21 -24.30
CA LEU A 65 2.67 -1.39 -23.16
C LEU A 65 2.03 -2.25 -22.06
N LYS A 66 1.22 -3.24 -22.44
CA LYS A 66 0.63 -4.19 -21.50
C LYS A 66 1.69 -4.98 -20.74
N GLN A 67 2.69 -5.51 -21.44
CA GLN A 67 3.79 -6.25 -20.81
C GLN A 67 4.61 -5.35 -19.87
N THR A 68 4.91 -4.12 -20.28
CA THR A 68 5.61 -3.16 -19.41
C THR A 68 4.81 -2.87 -18.15
N LEU A 69 3.50 -2.65 -18.27
CA LEU A 69 2.64 -2.39 -17.12
C LEU A 69 2.56 -3.60 -16.19
N GLU A 70 2.39 -4.81 -16.73
CA GLU A 70 2.37 -6.05 -15.93
C GLU A 70 3.70 -6.25 -15.17
N HIS A 71 4.83 -5.97 -15.83
CA HIS A 71 6.14 -6.02 -15.20
C HIS A 71 6.29 -4.98 -14.08
N GLU A 72 5.92 -3.72 -14.33
CA GLU A 72 6.05 -2.64 -13.36
C GLU A 72 5.18 -2.89 -12.12
N VAL A 73 3.95 -3.37 -12.33
CA VAL A 73 3.04 -3.72 -11.23
C VAL A 73 3.61 -4.85 -10.38
N ALA A 74 4.17 -5.89 -11.01
CA ALA A 74 4.81 -7.00 -10.28
C ALA A 74 6.06 -6.54 -9.51
N SER A 75 6.86 -5.66 -10.12
CA SER A 75 8.03 -5.04 -9.50
C SER A 75 7.65 -4.21 -8.27
N HIS A 76 6.67 -3.32 -8.42
CA HIS A 76 6.15 -2.50 -7.33
C HIS A 76 5.59 -3.35 -6.21
N LYS A 77 4.80 -4.39 -6.52
CA LYS A 77 4.24 -5.29 -5.51
C LYS A 77 5.35 -5.94 -4.69
N THR A 78 6.37 -6.48 -5.35
CA THR A 78 7.52 -7.12 -4.69
C THR A 78 8.27 -6.12 -3.81
N TYR A 79 8.51 -4.90 -4.32
CA TYR A 79 9.16 -3.84 -3.57
C TYR A 79 8.37 -3.45 -2.30
N TYR A 80 7.04 -3.25 -2.42
CA TYR A 80 6.20 -2.90 -1.29
C TYR A 80 6.13 -4.01 -0.24
N GLU A 81 6.10 -5.27 -0.65
CA GLU A 81 6.15 -6.42 0.27
C GLU A 81 7.47 -6.44 1.04
N GLN A 82 8.61 -6.28 0.37
CA GLN A 82 9.93 -6.20 0.99
C GLN A 82 10.05 -5.01 1.95
N LEU A 83 9.60 -3.83 1.51
CA LEU A 83 9.61 -2.62 2.34
C LEU A 83 8.74 -2.81 3.59
N THR A 84 7.57 -3.42 3.44
CA THR A 84 6.68 -3.70 4.57
C THR A 84 7.35 -4.64 5.57
N GLN A 85 7.97 -5.73 5.10
CA GLN A 85 8.72 -6.65 5.96
C GLN A 85 9.87 -5.95 6.70
N GLU A 86 10.63 -5.10 6.01
CA GLU A 86 11.73 -4.34 6.62
C GLU A 86 11.21 -3.40 7.72
N LYS A 87 10.15 -2.65 7.45
CA LYS A 87 9.55 -1.72 8.43
C LYS A 87 8.99 -2.48 9.64
N CYS A 88 8.29 -3.59 9.43
CA CYS A 88 7.79 -4.43 10.52
C CYS A 88 8.94 -4.99 11.37
N ALA A 89 10.00 -5.52 10.74
CA ALA A 89 11.15 -6.05 11.47
C ALA A 89 11.92 -4.96 12.25
N LYS A 90 11.99 -3.74 11.71
CA LYS A 90 12.56 -2.59 12.42
C LYS A 90 11.71 -2.21 13.64
N LEU A 91 10.38 -2.15 13.48
CA LEU A 91 9.46 -1.84 14.56
C LEU A 91 9.53 -2.87 15.70
N VAL A 92 9.58 -4.16 15.37
CA VAL A 92 9.75 -5.24 16.36
C VAL A 92 11.04 -5.06 17.16
N ARG A 93 12.17 -4.77 16.48
CA ARG A 93 13.45 -4.53 17.17
C ARG A 93 13.42 -3.31 18.09
N GLU A 94 12.79 -2.22 17.65
CA GLU A 94 12.66 -1.00 18.47
C GLU A 94 11.80 -1.25 19.71
N PHE A 95 10.68 -1.97 19.58
CA PHE A 95 9.85 -2.33 20.73
C PHE A 95 10.56 -3.28 21.68
N GLN A 96 11.26 -4.29 21.16
CA GLN A 96 12.02 -5.21 22.01
C GLN A 96 13.08 -4.44 22.83
N GLY A 97 13.83 -3.52 22.20
CA GLY A 97 14.79 -2.70 22.92
C GLY A 97 14.17 -1.84 24.02
N LYS A 98 12.96 -1.31 23.81
CA LYS A 98 12.23 -0.57 24.85
C LYS A 98 11.77 -1.48 25.99
N ILE A 99 11.30 -2.69 25.68
CA ILE A 99 10.91 -3.68 26.70
C ILE A 99 12.12 -4.04 27.56
N ASP A 100 13.27 -4.31 26.93
CA ASP A 100 14.50 -4.65 27.63
C ASP A 100 14.96 -3.51 28.55
N GLN A 101 14.87 -2.25 28.09
CA GLN A 101 15.17 -1.07 28.91
C GLN A 101 14.22 -0.94 30.11
N LEU A 102 12.92 -1.17 29.91
CA LEU A 102 11.93 -1.12 30.99
C LEU A 102 12.16 -2.21 32.03
N HIS A 103 12.52 -3.43 31.61
CA HIS A 103 12.87 -4.51 32.52
C HIS A 103 14.10 -4.18 33.36
N LEU A 104 15.16 -3.64 32.75
CA LEU A 104 16.35 -3.21 33.47
C LEU A 104 16.03 -2.10 34.47
N ALA A 105 15.31 -1.06 34.04
CA ALA A 105 14.92 0.04 34.92
C ALA A 105 14.05 -0.43 36.10
N GLN A 106 13.15 -1.39 35.86
CA GLN A 106 12.33 -1.99 36.92
C GLN A 106 13.20 -2.80 37.89
N GLN A 107 14.17 -3.57 37.38
CA GLN A 107 15.09 -4.33 38.22
C GLN A 107 15.91 -3.39 39.11
N ASP A 108 16.46 -2.31 38.56
CA ASP A 108 17.22 -1.31 39.31
C ASP A 108 16.36 -0.64 40.38
N ALA A 109 15.13 -0.25 40.04
CA ALA A 109 14.18 0.33 40.99
C ALA A 109 13.80 -0.65 42.13
N LYS A 110 13.63 -1.94 41.82
CA LYS A 110 13.39 -2.99 42.82
C LYS A 110 14.58 -3.14 43.76
N MET A 111 15.80 -3.24 43.21
CA MET A 111 17.01 -3.36 44.02
C MET A 111 17.19 -2.16 44.95
N GLU A 112 16.96 -0.95 44.43
CA GLU A 112 17.05 0.28 45.24
C GLU A 112 15.99 0.31 46.36
N SER A 113 14.77 -0.15 46.07
CA SER A 113 13.71 -0.25 47.08
C SER A 113 14.08 -1.24 48.20
N CYS A 114 14.64 -2.40 47.83
CA CYS A 114 15.15 -3.38 48.80
C CYS A 114 16.30 -2.79 49.64
N ARG A 115 17.24 -2.09 49.00
CA ARG A 115 18.37 -1.42 49.68
C ARG A 115 17.87 -0.42 50.73
N LEU A 116 16.91 0.42 50.37
CA LEU A 116 16.31 1.40 51.29
C LEU A 116 15.56 0.75 52.45
N ALA A 117 14.85 -0.35 52.20
CA ALA A 117 14.15 -1.08 53.26
C ALA A 117 15.12 -1.66 54.30
N ILE A 118 16.24 -2.22 53.83
CA ILE A 118 17.32 -2.74 54.67
C ILE A 118 17.97 -1.61 55.46
N GLU A 119 18.36 -0.51 54.80
CA GLU A 119 19.02 0.64 55.44
C GLU A 119 18.15 1.28 56.53
N LYS A 120 16.84 1.41 56.26
CA LYS A 120 15.88 1.92 57.25
C LYS A 120 15.75 0.98 58.45
N THR A 121 15.73 -0.34 58.22
CA THR A 121 15.63 -1.33 59.29
C THR A 121 16.90 -1.36 60.14
N ASP A 122 18.08 -1.32 59.51
CA ASP A 122 19.37 -1.24 60.20
C ASP A 122 19.48 0.01 61.08
N THR A 123 19.03 1.16 60.57
CA THR A 123 18.96 2.40 61.35
C THR A 123 18.07 2.25 62.59
N GLU A 124 16.93 1.56 62.45
CA GLU A 124 16.00 1.36 63.56
C GLU A 124 16.53 0.34 64.59
N ILE A 125 17.21 -0.71 64.14
CA ILE A 125 17.91 -1.67 65.02
C ILE A 125 18.95 -0.92 65.87
N LYS A 126 19.79 -0.10 65.26
CA LYS A 126 20.79 0.71 65.99
C LYS A 126 20.16 1.60 67.06
N LYS A 127 18.99 2.20 66.79
CA LYS A 127 18.25 2.97 67.80
C LYS A 127 17.79 2.09 68.96
N ILE A 128 17.24 0.91 68.69
CA ILE A 128 16.81 -0.03 69.73
C ILE A 128 18.00 -0.50 70.58
N GLU A 129 19.11 -0.87 69.94
CA GLU A 129 20.33 -1.29 70.61
C GLU A 129 20.88 -0.20 71.55
N SER A 130 20.88 1.05 71.09
CA SER A 130 21.31 2.23 71.86
C SER A 130 20.32 2.71 72.93
N SER A 131 19.11 2.14 72.99
CA SER A 131 18.08 2.55 73.95
C SER A 131 18.36 2.01 75.37
N GLN A 132 17.71 2.61 76.37
CA GLN A 132 17.76 2.14 77.77
C GLN A 132 16.79 0.98 78.07
N LEU A 133 16.22 0.34 77.05
CA LEU A 133 15.31 -0.81 77.24
C LEU A 133 16.07 -2.00 77.84
N ALA A 134 15.35 -2.84 78.59
CA ALA A 134 15.91 -4.11 79.06
C ALA A 134 16.21 -5.03 77.87
N GLU A 135 17.29 -5.79 77.94
CA GLU A 135 17.73 -6.64 76.81
C GLU A 135 16.68 -7.62 76.27
N PRO A 136 15.86 -8.29 77.10
CA PRO A 136 14.80 -9.16 76.59
C PRO A 136 13.76 -8.41 75.75
N MET A 137 13.58 -7.11 76.00
CA MET A 137 12.62 -6.28 75.27
C MET A 137 13.22 -5.77 73.96
N LYS A 138 14.50 -5.40 73.95
CA LYS A 138 15.24 -5.08 72.72
C LYS A 138 15.21 -6.26 71.74
N ALA A 139 15.52 -7.46 72.23
CA ALA A 139 15.50 -8.68 71.42
C ALA A 139 14.14 -8.90 70.73
N LYS A 140 13.03 -8.78 71.45
CA LYS A 140 11.67 -8.92 70.88
C LYS A 140 11.33 -7.85 69.84
N LEU A 141 11.79 -6.61 70.04
CA LEU A 141 11.55 -5.53 69.08
C LEU A 141 12.36 -5.73 67.79
N ILE A 142 13.62 -6.15 67.91
CA ILE A 142 14.47 -6.46 66.77
C ILE A 142 13.90 -7.64 65.99
N GLU A 143 13.48 -8.71 66.66
CA GLU A 143 12.82 -9.87 66.02
C GLU A 143 11.60 -9.43 65.20
N ARG A 144 10.74 -8.58 65.77
CA ARG A 144 9.57 -8.05 65.08
C ARG A 144 9.92 -7.16 63.89
N LEU A 145 10.99 -6.37 63.98
CA LEU A 145 11.48 -5.57 62.86
C LEU A 145 11.99 -6.44 61.73
N MET A 146 12.71 -7.51 62.05
CA MET A 146 13.21 -8.48 61.06
C MET A 146 12.05 -9.21 60.37
N ASP A 147 11.01 -9.60 61.11
CA ASP A 147 9.79 -10.17 60.52
C ASP A 147 9.11 -9.20 59.55
N ASN A 148 9.05 -7.92 59.90
CA ASN A 148 8.47 -6.89 59.04
C ASN A 148 9.34 -6.61 57.81
N LEU A 149 10.66 -6.62 57.97
CA LEU A 149 11.59 -6.49 56.85
C LEU A 149 11.41 -7.66 55.87
N ASN A 150 11.37 -8.91 56.35
CA ASN A 150 11.16 -10.08 55.51
C ASN A 150 9.86 -9.96 54.71
N LYS A 151 8.74 -9.61 55.36
CA LYS A 151 7.46 -9.37 54.66
C LYS A 151 7.53 -8.25 53.62
N THR A 152 8.30 -7.20 53.91
CA THR A 152 8.48 -6.07 52.99
C THR A 152 9.30 -6.49 51.77
N LEU A 153 10.36 -7.27 51.97
CA LEU A 153 11.20 -7.78 50.88
C LEU A 153 10.43 -8.79 50.02
N ASP A 154 9.63 -9.68 50.63
CA ASP A 154 8.75 -10.61 49.91
C ASP A 154 7.73 -9.88 49.04
N ALA A 155 7.24 -8.72 49.49
CA ALA A 155 6.31 -7.89 48.71
C ALA A 155 6.98 -7.11 47.55
N LEU A 156 8.31 -6.94 47.58
CA LEU A 156 9.09 -6.25 46.55
C LEU A 156 9.63 -7.20 45.46
N GLY A 157 9.76 -8.50 45.79
CA GLY A 157 10.19 -9.57 44.88
C GLY A 157 9.17 -9.87 43.79
#